data_AF-A0A813IEF3-F1
#
_entry.id   AF-A0A813IEF3-F1
#
_cell.length_a   1.000
_cell.length_b   1.000
_cell.length_c   1.000
_cell.angle_alpha   90.00
_cell.angle_beta   90.00
_cell.angle_gamma   90.00
#
_symmetry.space_group_name_H-M   'P 1'
#
loop_
_entity.id
_entity.type
_entity.pdbx_description
1 polymer ?
#
loop_
_entity_poly.entity_id
_entity_poly.type
_entity_poly.pdbx_seq_one_letter_code
_entity_poly.pdbx_strand_id
1 'polypeptide(L)'
;MPLEQRWRPVVAPPSNGEATVEDWKTHPRLQKHAQRFLDSPDPGRVLSRYSGQAQNLNPEKLLRIAVHVGAWVALLPLDQAAASPGGREEDVGQPSPVQLLAQILRLRGRAKISDWLQGVLHLVALRLQDVRRTVQGEAARPWMKLRRSMPKAIWRELRTHCLAIPSCGDTKEQEEPAAQVVLLKRNTPPEQSEPAGARAEEAESDMLQQSLGQASEALLASDQNKEISILGSEKVVRRFHRDGAVFSNANLEERALHVVGLEERLVKAVDSEFWDRVCSLIREAAAALAAPRQKVALNEAATPMLEDAQERLQANFQGRLRKLICKGLAYLDLSDVGTASQLEPSLSVMKLLIERFKVRGKLEEAQAAKQWLRLQGFLTAEATTQAQASLESLQPEGSCVRELAQTAEGKTTLTGPDKASVIRGVYTPNIKLQSSPLVQNTGRDVILTCDKCGVELKSSWVLGIRGKVFSLTPQNGHLPCGGKYVPTDAKIPALADNPVYLDICPHGGRSWQCVKCGGGRICAHKKRRDCCLLCK
;
A
#
# COMPACT_ATOMS: atom_id res chain seq x y z
N MET A 1 28.69 12.26 -0.69
CA MET A 1 29.02 10.93 -0.13
C MET A 1 28.92 9.89 -1.25
N PRO A 2 29.87 8.94 -1.38
CA PRO A 2 29.83 7.90 -2.41
C PRO A 2 28.68 6.91 -2.19
N LEU A 3 28.06 6.45 -3.28
CA LEU A 3 26.85 5.61 -3.32
C LEU A 3 27.05 4.16 -2.79
N GLU A 4 28.29 3.73 -2.56
CA GLU A 4 28.63 2.33 -2.25
C GLU A 4 28.44 1.91 -0.77
N GLN A 5 28.20 2.85 0.16
CA GLN A 5 28.01 2.53 1.58
C GLN A 5 26.54 2.30 2.00
N ARG A 6 25.60 2.23 1.05
CA ARG A 6 24.17 2.39 1.37
C ARG A 6 23.39 1.11 1.72
N TRP A 7 23.96 -0.10 1.62
CA TRP A 7 23.18 -1.33 1.81
C TRP A 7 23.96 -2.47 2.48
N ARG A 8 23.58 -2.79 3.71
CA ARG A 8 23.81 -4.09 4.38
C ARG A 8 22.45 -4.76 4.62
N PRO A 9 22.35 -6.10 4.62
CA PRO A 9 21.11 -6.82 4.89
C PRO A 9 20.48 -6.37 6.23
N VAL A 10 19.17 -6.10 6.25
CA VAL A 10 18.47 -5.65 7.46
C VAL A 10 18.13 -6.86 8.33
N VAL A 11 18.73 -6.88 9.51
CA VAL A 11 18.59 -7.91 10.54
C VAL A 11 17.15 -7.86 11.13
N ALA A 12 16.60 -9.01 11.52
CA ALA A 12 15.40 -9.08 12.36
C ALA A 12 15.56 -8.18 13.61
N PRO A 13 14.49 -7.74 14.30
CA PRO A 13 14.67 -7.23 15.65
C PRO A 13 15.45 -8.31 16.41
N PRO A 14 16.66 -8.00 16.91
CA PRO A 14 17.46 -9.01 17.55
C PRO A 14 16.64 -9.54 18.73
N SER A 15 16.52 -10.87 18.82
CA SER A 15 15.63 -11.53 19.78
C SER A 15 15.92 -11.02 21.19
N ASN A 16 14.88 -10.73 21.97
CA ASN A 16 15.00 -10.04 23.27
C ASN A 16 15.94 -10.73 24.28
N GLY A 17 16.40 -11.96 24.01
CA GLY A 17 17.36 -12.69 24.85
C GLY A 17 18.83 -12.55 24.46
N GLU A 18 19.15 -12.20 23.21
CA GLU A 18 20.54 -12.23 22.70
C GLU A 18 21.02 -10.88 22.14
N ALA A 19 20.09 -9.95 21.90
CA ALA A 19 20.40 -8.63 21.38
C ALA A 19 21.24 -7.78 22.35
N THR A 20 22.42 -7.34 21.93
CA THR A 20 23.17 -6.33 22.67
C THR A 20 22.59 -4.93 22.41
N VAL A 21 22.90 -4.00 23.31
CA VAL A 21 22.55 -2.58 23.15
C VAL A 21 23.14 -2.01 21.86
N GLU A 22 24.37 -2.43 21.54
CA GLU A 22 25.11 -2.01 20.35
C GLU A 22 24.43 -2.52 19.06
N ASP A 23 23.83 -3.71 19.07
CA ASP A 23 23.04 -4.21 17.93
C ASP A 23 21.85 -3.31 17.64
N TRP A 24 21.14 -2.87 18.68
CA TRP A 24 20.02 -1.95 18.52
C TRP A 24 20.49 -0.54 18.10
N LYS A 25 21.61 -0.04 18.63
CA LYS A 25 22.17 1.26 18.22
C LYS A 25 22.57 1.25 16.75
N THR A 26 23.20 0.18 16.28
CA THR A 26 23.69 0.05 14.90
C THR A 26 22.62 -0.49 13.94
N HIS A 27 21.43 -0.80 14.43
CA HIS A 27 20.37 -1.39 13.64
C HIS A 27 20.01 -0.51 12.42
N PRO A 28 20.16 -1.00 11.17
CA PRO A 28 20.01 -0.19 9.96
C PRO A 28 18.67 0.53 9.86
N ARG A 29 17.59 -0.16 10.25
CA ARG A 29 16.23 0.42 10.28
C ARG A 29 16.10 1.62 11.23
N LEU A 30 16.63 1.54 12.45
CA LEU A 30 16.53 2.63 13.42
C LEU A 30 17.39 3.82 12.97
N GLN A 31 18.61 3.53 12.48
CA GLN A 31 19.50 4.52 11.87
C GLN A 31 18.82 5.24 10.70
N LYS A 32 18.16 4.51 9.79
CA LYS A 32 17.41 5.09 8.68
C LYS A 32 16.26 6.00 9.15
N HIS A 33 15.55 5.63 10.22
CA HIS A 33 14.49 6.48 10.77
C HIS A 33 15.04 7.77 11.39
N ALA A 34 16.17 7.70 12.11
CA ALA A 34 16.84 8.87 12.67
C ALA A 34 17.42 9.77 11.56
N GLN A 35 18.13 9.19 10.59
CA GLN A 35 18.72 9.93 9.49
C GLN A 35 17.65 10.62 8.62
N ARG A 36 16.54 9.93 8.32
CA ARG A 36 15.43 10.56 7.57
C ARG A 36 14.79 11.73 8.31
N PHE A 37 14.79 11.70 9.64
CA PHE A 37 14.30 12.82 10.43
C PHE A 37 15.27 14.00 10.35
N LEU A 38 16.58 13.75 10.41
CA LEU A 38 17.63 14.76 10.22
C LEU A 38 17.63 15.36 8.82
N ASP A 39 17.46 14.52 7.80
CA ASP A 39 17.44 14.94 6.39
C ASP A 39 16.12 15.64 6.02
N SER A 40 15.15 15.69 6.93
CA SER A 40 13.87 16.34 6.66
C SER A 40 14.08 17.85 6.56
N PRO A 41 13.59 18.52 5.49
CA PRO A 41 13.71 19.97 5.35
C PRO A 41 12.92 20.73 6.43
N ASP A 42 11.95 20.06 7.05
CA ASP A 42 11.11 20.62 8.12
C ASP A 42 10.78 19.53 9.16
N PRO A 43 11.70 19.27 10.10
CA PRO A 43 11.48 18.30 11.18
C PRO A 43 10.29 18.67 12.06
N GLY A 44 9.98 19.97 12.20
CA GLY A 44 8.86 20.49 12.97
C GLY A 44 7.50 20.04 12.43
N ARG A 45 7.31 20.11 11.11
CA ARG A 45 6.14 19.57 10.43
C ARG A 45 6.02 18.05 10.58
N VAL A 46 7.14 17.33 10.58
CA VAL A 46 7.14 15.89 10.87
C VAL A 46 6.61 15.65 12.28
N LEU A 47 7.14 16.32 13.31
CA LEU A 47 6.69 16.17 14.69
C LEU A 47 5.21 16.54 14.86
N SER A 48 4.78 17.63 14.24
CA SER A 48 3.38 18.09 14.27
C SER A 48 2.43 17.07 13.65
N ARG A 49 2.82 16.45 12.51
CA ARG A 49 2.07 15.37 11.88
C ARG A 49 1.94 14.16 12.81
N TYR A 50 3.04 13.72 13.42
CA TYR A 50 3.01 12.58 14.34
C TYR A 50 2.23 12.87 15.63
N SER A 51 2.31 14.10 16.15
CA SER A 51 1.53 14.54 17.33
C SER A 51 0.03 14.55 17.05
N GLY A 52 -0.40 15.15 15.93
CA GLY A 52 -1.81 15.19 15.53
C GLY A 52 -2.36 13.79 15.23
N GLN A 53 -1.55 12.92 14.64
CA GLN A 53 -1.92 11.52 14.43
C GLN A 53 -2.09 10.78 15.75
N ALA A 54 -1.16 10.92 16.71
CA ALA A 54 -1.16 10.14 17.96
C ALA A 54 -2.47 10.24 18.77
N GLN A 55 -3.22 11.34 18.65
CA GLN A 55 -4.46 11.56 19.42
C GLN A 55 -5.64 10.69 18.96
N ASN A 56 -5.68 10.27 17.69
CA ASN A 56 -6.85 9.61 17.08
C ASN A 56 -6.55 8.22 16.53
N LEU A 57 -5.37 7.67 16.83
CA LEU A 57 -4.93 6.41 16.26
C LEU A 57 -5.34 5.20 17.08
N ASN A 58 -5.54 4.08 16.36
CA ASN A 58 -5.66 2.78 17.01
C ASN A 58 -4.34 2.42 17.73
N PRO A 59 -4.38 1.53 18.74
CA PRO A 59 -3.21 1.17 19.53
C PRO A 59 -2.02 0.69 18.70
N GLU A 60 -2.26 -0.06 17.62
CA GLU A 60 -1.21 -0.61 16.75
C GLU A 60 -0.42 0.48 16.02
N LYS A 61 -1.10 1.46 15.42
CA LYS A 61 -0.44 2.58 14.76
C LYS A 61 0.27 3.48 15.77
N LEU A 62 -0.27 3.64 16.97
CA LEU A 62 0.37 4.38 18.05
C LEU A 62 1.71 3.73 18.46
N LEU A 63 1.76 2.39 18.55
CA LEU A 63 3.00 1.66 18.84
C LEU A 63 4.05 1.86 17.74
N ARG A 64 3.65 1.83 16.46
CA ARG A 64 4.60 2.12 15.35
C ARG A 64 5.17 3.53 15.45
N ILE A 65 4.31 4.52 15.70
CA ILE A 65 4.74 5.90 15.90
C ILE A 65 5.72 5.98 17.08
N ALA A 66 5.44 5.28 18.18
CA ALA A 66 6.34 5.22 19.34
C ALA A 66 7.72 4.65 18.98
N VAL A 67 7.80 3.65 18.09
CA VAL A 67 9.08 3.10 17.59
C VAL A 67 9.85 4.14 16.80
N HIS A 68 9.20 4.86 15.88
CA HIS A 68 9.88 5.88 15.07
C HIS A 68 10.40 7.03 15.94
N VAL A 69 9.54 7.60 16.79
CA VAL A 69 9.93 8.71 17.68
C VAL A 69 10.94 8.23 18.72
N GLY A 70 10.80 7.00 19.21
CA GLY A 70 11.76 6.35 20.10
C GLY A 70 13.15 6.24 19.46
N ALA A 71 13.24 5.87 18.19
CA ALA A 71 14.49 5.82 17.45
C ALA A 71 15.16 7.20 17.37
N TRP A 72 14.37 8.26 17.12
CA TRP A 72 14.89 9.63 17.11
C TRP A 72 15.46 10.03 18.47
N VAL A 73 14.69 9.80 19.54
CA VAL A 73 15.14 10.11 20.91
C VAL A 73 16.37 9.30 21.28
N ALA A 74 16.46 8.04 20.85
CA ALA A 74 17.59 7.16 21.14
C ALA A 74 18.87 7.54 20.38
N LEU A 75 18.77 7.99 19.11
CA LEU A 75 19.90 8.06 18.19
C LEU A 75 20.34 9.48 17.77
N LEU A 76 19.50 10.50 17.88
CA LEU A 76 19.88 11.88 17.51
C LEU A 76 20.92 12.48 18.47
N PRO A 77 21.56 13.62 18.19
CA PRO A 77 22.28 14.39 19.21
C PRO A 77 21.38 14.85 20.39
N LEU A 78 21.96 15.08 21.58
CA LEU A 78 21.19 15.37 22.81
C LEU A 78 20.41 16.69 22.74
N ASP A 79 21.06 17.72 22.20
CA ASP A 79 20.50 19.03 21.90
C ASP A 79 19.34 18.90 20.90
N GLN A 80 19.53 18.17 19.80
CA GLN A 80 18.51 18.02 18.76
C GLN A 80 17.30 17.18 19.19
N ALA A 81 17.50 16.14 20.01
CA ALA A 81 16.40 15.35 20.56
C ALA A 81 15.53 16.16 21.53
N ALA A 82 16.12 17.13 22.25
CA ALA A 82 15.45 17.96 23.23
C ALA A 82 14.88 19.26 22.64
N ALA A 83 15.48 19.78 21.56
CA ALA A 83 15.10 21.02 20.91
C ALA A 83 13.72 20.92 20.23
N SER A 84 12.94 21.99 20.35
CA SER A 84 11.72 22.15 19.55
C SER A 84 12.15 22.76 18.20
N PRO A 85 11.79 22.17 17.04
CA PRO A 85 12.35 22.59 15.74
C PRO A 85 12.01 24.01 15.28
N GLY A 86 11.18 24.74 16.02
CA GLY A 86 10.77 26.10 15.69
C GLY A 86 11.63 27.16 16.39
N GLY A 87 12.61 27.71 15.68
CA GLY A 87 13.27 28.96 16.08
C GLY A 87 12.47 30.21 15.72
N ARG A 88 11.31 30.05 15.08
CA ARG A 88 10.40 31.14 14.68
C ARG A 88 9.32 31.31 15.73
N GLU A 89 8.97 32.56 16.05
CA GLU A 89 7.91 32.89 17.02
C GLU A 89 6.55 32.25 16.68
N GLU A 90 6.31 31.91 15.41
CA GLU A 90 5.07 31.26 14.95
C GLU A 90 4.98 29.77 15.34
N ASP A 91 6.09 29.13 15.71
CA ASP A 91 6.14 27.70 16.05
C ASP A 91 6.07 27.42 17.56
N VAL A 92 5.65 28.41 18.35
CA VAL A 92 5.47 28.28 19.80
C VAL A 92 4.42 27.21 20.10
N GLY A 93 4.89 26.01 20.46
CA GLY A 93 4.05 24.88 20.85
C GLY A 93 4.36 23.56 20.14
N GLN A 94 5.25 23.53 19.15
CA GLN A 94 5.66 22.27 18.55
C GLN A 94 6.44 21.40 19.55
N PRO A 95 6.05 20.12 19.77
CA PRO A 95 6.74 19.27 20.73
C PRO A 95 8.08 18.81 20.18
N SER A 96 9.14 18.80 20.99
CA SER A 96 10.40 18.13 20.63
C SER A 96 10.25 16.61 20.55
N PRO A 97 11.17 15.86 19.91
CA PRO A 97 11.11 14.39 19.85
C PRO A 97 10.93 13.74 21.23
N VAL A 98 11.64 14.24 22.26
CA VAL A 98 11.53 13.76 23.65
C VAL A 98 10.14 14.03 24.23
N GLN A 99 9.57 15.21 24.00
CA GLN A 99 8.22 15.56 24.47
C GLN A 99 7.14 14.73 23.77
N LEU A 100 7.27 14.56 22.45
CA LEU A 100 6.35 13.77 21.65
C LEU A 100 6.36 12.30 22.08
N LEU A 101 7.53 11.70 22.31
CA LEU A 101 7.61 10.33 22.82
C LEU A 101 6.96 10.20 24.20
N ALA A 102 7.20 11.16 25.10
CA ALA A 102 6.57 11.17 26.41
C ALA A 102 5.03 11.22 26.31
N GLN A 103 4.50 12.03 25.38
CA GLN A 103 3.07 12.13 25.09
C GLN A 103 2.52 10.81 24.56
N ILE A 104 3.16 10.21 23.55
CA ILE A 104 2.75 8.94 22.93
C ILE A 104 2.73 7.81 23.97
N LEU A 105 3.76 7.71 24.82
CA LEU A 105 3.83 6.66 25.84
C LEU A 105 2.72 6.78 26.90
N ARG A 106 2.24 8.00 27.19
CA ARG A 106 1.06 8.21 28.05
C ARG A 106 -0.22 7.79 27.36
N LEU A 107 -0.42 8.19 26.10
CA LEU A 107 -1.58 7.82 25.30
C LEU A 107 -1.69 6.29 25.12
N ARG A 108 -0.56 5.58 25.06
CA ARG A 108 -0.50 4.11 24.97
C ARG A 108 -1.21 3.41 26.14
N GLY A 109 -1.19 4.00 27.33
CA GLY A 109 -1.68 3.37 28.55
C GLY A 109 -0.96 2.05 28.87
N ARG A 110 -1.72 0.97 29.05
CA ARG A 110 -1.22 -0.37 29.44
C ARG A 110 -1.15 -1.37 28.29
N ALA A 111 -1.28 -0.93 27.03
CA ALA A 111 -1.17 -1.84 25.88
C ALA A 111 0.17 -2.59 25.88
N LYS A 112 0.13 -3.86 25.45
CA LYS A 112 1.31 -4.73 25.30
C LYS A 112 2.33 -4.05 24.39
N ILE A 113 3.58 -4.03 24.85
CA ILE A 113 4.70 -3.45 24.13
C ILE A 113 5.17 -4.51 23.10
N SER A 114 5.39 -4.09 21.85
CA SER A 114 6.00 -4.96 20.84
C SER A 114 7.50 -5.10 21.07
N ASP A 115 8.12 -6.17 20.61
CA ASP A 115 9.56 -6.40 20.78
C ASP A 115 10.41 -5.25 20.22
N TRP A 116 10.01 -4.71 19.06
CA TRP A 116 10.60 -3.49 18.48
C TRP A 116 10.54 -2.29 19.42
N LEU A 117 9.37 -2.01 20.00
CA LEU A 117 9.24 -0.88 20.91
C LEU A 117 10.00 -1.15 22.20
N GLN A 118 10.03 -2.39 22.67
CA GLN A 118 10.81 -2.78 23.85
C GLN A 118 12.30 -2.51 23.62
N GLY A 119 12.89 -2.99 22.52
CA GLY A 119 14.29 -2.73 22.18
C GLY A 119 14.63 -1.24 22.07
N VAL A 120 13.79 -0.48 21.35
CA VAL A 120 13.96 0.98 21.24
C VAL A 120 13.84 1.69 22.60
N LEU A 121 12.90 1.27 23.45
CA LEU A 121 12.75 1.86 24.79
C LEU A 121 13.91 1.52 25.72
N HIS A 122 14.60 0.39 25.53
CA HIS A 122 15.85 0.11 26.25
C HIS A 122 16.95 1.11 25.87
N LEU A 123 17.12 1.41 24.57
CA LEU A 123 18.05 2.46 24.13
C LEU A 123 17.72 3.82 24.74
N VAL A 124 16.43 4.19 24.74
CA VAL A 124 15.96 5.44 25.35
C VAL A 124 16.22 5.44 26.86
N ALA A 125 16.03 4.31 27.56
CA ALA A 125 16.25 4.20 29.00
C ALA A 125 17.72 4.35 29.38
N LEU A 126 18.64 3.75 28.61
CA LEU A 126 20.09 3.94 28.77
C LEU A 126 20.47 5.40 28.57
N ARG A 127 19.98 6.00 27.49
CA ARG A 127 20.23 7.41 27.21
C ARG A 127 19.71 8.35 28.31
N LEU A 128 18.58 8.02 28.92
CA LEU A 128 18.04 8.76 30.07
C LEU A 128 18.95 8.68 31.31
N GLN A 129 19.76 7.62 31.46
CA GLN A 129 20.78 7.53 32.52
C GLN A 129 21.94 8.50 32.24
N ASP A 130 22.38 8.59 30.98
CA ASP A 130 23.44 9.51 30.56
C ASP A 130 23.02 10.97 30.72
N VAL A 131 21.81 11.31 30.24
CA VAL A 131 21.22 12.65 30.35
C VAL A 131 21.15 13.13 31.79
N ARG A 132 20.87 12.24 32.74
CA ARG A 132 20.81 12.58 34.16
C ARG A 132 22.15 13.11 34.69
N ARG A 133 23.27 12.68 34.10
CA ARG A 133 24.62 13.10 34.48
C ARG A 133 25.04 14.39 33.77
N THR A 134 24.59 14.60 32.55
CA THR A 134 25.13 15.64 31.66
C THR A 134 24.25 16.87 31.49
N VAL A 135 22.92 16.73 31.56
CA VAL A 135 21.99 17.83 31.26
C VAL A 135 21.40 18.37 32.55
N GLN A 136 21.60 19.66 32.80
CA GLN A 136 21.02 20.40 33.94
C GLN A 136 20.11 21.54 33.46
N GLY A 137 19.40 22.17 34.40
CA GLY A 137 18.56 23.35 34.13
C GLY A 137 17.28 23.05 33.36
N GLU A 138 16.80 24.02 32.58
CA GLU A 138 15.50 23.92 31.88
C GLU A 138 15.49 22.86 30.80
N ALA A 139 16.63 22.62 30.14
CA ALA A 139 16.80 21.57 29.14
C ALA A 139 16.56 20.15 29.70
N ALA A 140 16.67 19.94 31.03
CA ALA A 140 16.39 18.66 31.67
C ALA A 140 14.88 18.36 31.81
N ARG A 141 14.01 19.39 31.75
CA ARG A 141 12.57 19.23 31.99
C ARG A 141 11.89 18.24 31.02
N PRO A 142 12.09 18.31 29.69
CA PRO A 142 11.52 17.33 28.75
C PRO A 142 11.95 15.89 29.07
N TRP A 143 13.23 15.67 29.37
CA TRP A 143 13.77 14.35 29.69
C TRP A 143 13.18 13.77 30.97
N MET A 144 12.96 14.60 32.00
CA MET A 144 12.28 14.16 33.22
C MET A 144 10.81 13.79 32.98
N LYS A 145 10.12 14.51 32.08
CA LYS A 145 8.75 14.14 31.66
C LYS A 145 8.74 12.80 30.92
N LEU A 146 9.71 12.54 30.05
CA LEU A 146 9.87 11.27 29.36
C LEU A 146 10.17 10.14 30.35
N ARG A 147 11.14 10.31 31.25
CA ARG A 147 11.48 9.33 32.28
C ARG A 147 10.28 8.89 33.12
N ARG A 148 9.41 9.82 33.52
CA ARG A 148 8.16 9.50 34.26
C ARG A 148 7.13 8.74 33.42
N SER A 149 7.19 8.86 32.09
CA SER A 149 6.26 8.22 31.16
C SER A 149 6.74 6.84 30.69
N MET A 150 8.00 6.48 30.99
CA MET A 150 8.59 5.19 30.61
C MET A 150 7.93 4.02 31.37
N PRO A 151 7.66 2.88 30.71
CA PRO A 151 7.11 1.70 31.38
C PRO A 151 8.05 1.17 32.48
N LYS A 152 7.50 0.84 33.65
CA LYS A 152 8.26 0.28 34.78
C LYS A 152 8.94 -1.06 34.45
N ALA A 153 8.40 -1.83 33.49
CA ALA A 153 9.00 -3.09 33.03
C ALA A 153 10.40 -2.87 32.42
N ILE A 154 10.53 -1.89 31.52
CA ILE A 154 11.82 -1.50 30.92
C ILE A 154 12.85 -1.12 31.98
N TRP A 155 12.45 -0.37 33.03
CA TRP A 155 13.36 -0.02 34.13
C TRP A 155 13.73 -1.20 35.04
N ARG A 156 12.90 -2.25 35.11
CA ARG A 156 13.24 -3.47 35.86
C ARG A 156 14.22 -4.31 35.06
N GLU A 157 13.94 -4.54 33.78
CA GLU A 157 14.80 -5.27 32.84
C GLU A 157 16.18 -4.60 32.74
N LEU A 158 16.24 -3.28 32.61
CA LEU A 158 17.51 -2.58 32.58
C LEU A 158 18.32 -2.76 33.86
N ARG A 159 17.67 -2.79 35.03
CA ARG A 159 18.36 -3.05 36.30
C ARG A 159 18.88 -4.47 36.38
N THR A 160 18.13 -5.46 35.89
CA THR A 160 18.60 -6.86 35.88
C THR A 160 19.81 -7.03 34.95
N HIS A 161 19.87 -6.32 33.83
CA HIS A 161 21.03 -6.39 32.92
C HIS A 161 22.23 -5.57 33.39
N CYS A 162 22.04 -4.38 33.99
CA CYS A 162 23.15 -3.55 34.46
C CYS A 162 23.80 -4.06 35.75
N LEU A 163 23.07 -4.78 36.61
CA LEU A 163 23.63 -5.37 37.83
C LEU A 163 24.53 -6.60 37.57
N ALA A 164 24.55 -7.10 36.32
CA ALA A 164 25.40 -8.23 35.91
C ALA A 164 26.79 -7.80 35.39
N ILE A 165 27.10 -6.50 35.35
CA ILE A 165 28.49 -6.06 35.13
C ILE A 165 29.27 -6.40 36.41
N PRO A 166 30.32 -7.23 36.35
CA PRO A 166 31.10 -7.58 37.54
C PRO A 166 31.52 -6.29 38.23
N SER A 167 31.03 -6.08 39.45
CA SER A 167 31.50 -5.04 40.32
C SER A 167 33.01 -5.17 40.38
N CYS A 168 33.75 -4.13 39.95
CA CYS A 168 35.14 -4.00 40.35
C CYS A 168 35.15 -4.11 41.89
N GLY A 169 35.84 -5.13 42.36
CA GLY A 169 35.95 -5.63 43.74
C GLY A 169 35.31 -4.78 44.83
N ASP A 170 34.22 -5.30 45.39
CA ASP A 170 33.98 -5.19 46.82
C ASP A 170 33.43 -6.54 47.32
N THR A 171 34.05 -7.01 48.40
CA THR A 171 33.97 -8.36 48.94
C THR A 171 32.71 -8.61 49.78
N LYS A 172 32.24 -9.88 49.70
CA LYS A 172 31.31 -10.60 50.61
C LYS A 172 29.84 -10.16 50.52
N GLU A 173 28.83 -11.03 50.54
CA GLU A 173 28.68 -12.28 51.30
C GLU A 173 27.59 -13.18 50.66
N GLN A 174 27.56 -14.44 51.10
CA GLN A 174 26.87 -15.63 50.55
C GLN A 174 25.33 -15.61 50.67
N GLU A 175 24.62 -16.31 49.78
CA GLU A 175 23.50 -17.22 50.13
C GLU A 175 23.12 -18.19 48.97
N GLU A 176 22.66 -19.39 49.36
CA GLU A 176 22.52 -20.66 48.62
C GLU A 176 21.32 -20.81 47.65
N PRO A 177 21.30 -21.83 46.75
CA PRO A 177 20.29 -22.00 45.71
C PRO A 177 19.17 -23.02 46.04
N ALA A 178 17.96 -22.76 45.53
CA ALA A 178 16.80 -23.65 45.61
C ALA A 178 16.64 -24.53 44.35
N ALA A 179 16.15 -25.74 44.62
CA ALA A 179 16.01 -26.93 43.78
C ALA A 179 15.35 -26.79 42.39
N GLN A 180 15.89 -27.55 41.44
CA GLN A 180 15.29 -27.85 40.13
C GLN A 180 14.28 -29.00 40.23
N VAL A 181 13.12 -28.82 39.61
CA VAL A 181 12.10 -29.87 39.40
C VAL A 181 12.25 -30.44 37.99
N VAL A 182 12.57 -31.73 37.93
CA VAL A 182 12.68 -32.56 36.71
C VAL A 182 11.30 -33.00 36.26
N LEU A 183 10.94 -32.76 34.99
CA LEU A 183 9.67 -33.16 34.38
C LEU A 183 9.94 -34.16 33.23
N LEU A 184 9.59 -35.43 33.47
CA LEU A 184 9.70 -36.55 32.53
C LEU A 184 8.64 -36.45 31.42
N LYS A 185 9.07 -36.45 30.15
CA LYS A 185 8.21 -36.67 28.96
C LYS A 185 8.20 -38.16 28.59
N ARG A 186 6.99 -38.70 28.39
CA ARG A 186 6.73 -40.06 27.86
C ARG A 186 6.94 -40.10 26.34
N ASN A 187 7.58 -41.18 25.88
CA ASN A 187 7.69 -41.60 24.49
C ASN A 187 6.52 -42.53 24.11
N THR A 188 6.05 -42.44 22.86
CA THR A 188 5.24 -43.48 22.20
C THR A 188 5.66 -43.54 20.72
N PRO A 189 5.98 -44.73 20.18
CA PRO A 189 6.18 -44.96 18.75
C PRO A 189 5.01 -45.79 18.13
N PRO A 190 4.98 -45.96 16.79
CA PRO A 190 3.77 -46.00 15.98
C PRO A 190 3.33 -47.41 15.56
N GLU A 191 2.08 -47.51 15.10
CA GLU A 191 1.48 -48.74 14.57
C GLU A 191 1.19 -48.59 13.06
N GLN A 192 1.44 -49.69 12.34
CA GLN A 192 1.41 -49.86 10.89
C GLN A 192 0.00 -50.26 10.39
N SER A 193 -0.34 -49.94 9.13
CA SER A 193 -0.99 -50.89 8.18
C SER A 193 -1.42 -50.22 6.85
N GLU A 194 -1.05 -50.85 5.73
CA GLU A 194 -1.81 -50.92 4.46
C GLU A 194 -2.64 -52.24 4.45
N PRO A 195 -3.36 -52.73 3.40
CA PRO A 195 -3.55 -52.24 2.01
C PRO A 195 -4.96 -52.49 1.37
N ALA A 196 -5.01 -52.21 0.05
CA ALA A 196 -5.70 -52.95 -1.03
C ALA A 196 -7.13 -52.56 -1.49
N GLY A 197 -7.28 -52.51 -2.83
CA GLY A 197 -8.56 -52.67 -3.53
C GLY A 197 -8.58 -52.03 -4.93
N ALA A 198 -8.51 -52.85 -5.98
CA ALA A 198 -8.52 -52.45 -7.39
C ALA A 198 -9.81 -52.88 -8.13
N ARG A 199 -10.08 -52.19 -9.26
CA ARG A 199 -10.81 -52.57 -10.51
C ARG A 199 -12.10 -51.78 -10.81
N ALA A 200 -12.08 -51.05 -11.93
CA ALA A 200 -12.85 -51.37 -13.15
C ALA A 200 -12.65 -50.27 -14.22
N GLU A 201 -12.08 -50.65 -15.37
CA GLU A 201 -12.21 -49.96 -16.67
C GLU A 201 -13.58 -50.41 -17.27
N GLU A 202 -14.26 -49.76 -18.23
CA GLU A 202 -13.78 -49.12 -19.46
C GLU A 202 -15.03 -48.53 -20.17
N ALA A 203 -15.10 -47.20 -20.39
CA ALA A 203 -15.97 -46.53 -21.39
C ALA A 203 -15.84 -44.99 -21.33
N GLU A 204 -14.66 -44.40 -21.54
CA GLU A 204 -14.50 -42.96 -21.23
C GLU A 204 -13.42 -42.19 -22.03
N SER A 205 -12.94 -42.67 -23.17
CA SER A 205 -11.68 -42.14 -23.77
C SER A 205 -11.72 -40.67 -24.25
N ASP A 206 -12.85 -40.15 -24.76
CA ASP A 206 -12.90 -38.78 -25.30
C ASP A 206 -13.38 -37.74 -24.27
N MET A 207 -14.17 -38.16 -23.29
CA MET A 207 -14.50 -37.32 -22.13
C MET A 207 -13.32 -37.24 -21.14
N LEU A 208 -12.48 -38.29 -21.09
CA LEU A 208 -11.28 -38.34 -20.25
C LEU A 208 -10.23 -37.30 -20.64
N GLN A 209 -10.02 -36.93 -21.90
CA GLN A 209 -8.98 -35.93 -22.22
C GLN A 209 -9.36 -34.52 -21.77
N GLN A 210 -10.64 -34.14 -21.88
CA GLN A 210 -11.13 -32.85 -21.37
C GLN A 210 -11.24 -32.86 -19.83
N SER A 211 -11.65 -33.99 -19.25
CA SER A 211 -11.67 -34.23 -17.80
C SER A 211 -10.26 -34.25 -17.19
N LEU A 212 -9.26 -34.85 -17.84
CA LEU A 212 -7.87 -34.91 -17.39
C LEU A 212 -7.22 -33.52 -17.41
N GLY A 213 -7.56 -32.67 -18.37
CA GLY A 213 -7.13 -31.26 -18.38
C GLY A 213 -7.69 -30.48 -17.19
N GLN A 214 -8.99 -30.59 -16.93
CA GLN A 214 -9.66 -29.91 -15.82
C GLN A 214 -9.28 -30.51 -14.45
N ALA A 215 -9.13 -31.83 -14.35
CA ALA A 215 -8.68 -32.53 -13.15
C ALA A 215 -7.21 -32.22 -12.84
N SER A 216 -6.35 -32.10 -13.87
CA SER A 216 -4.97 -31.66 -13.70
C SER A 216 -4.91 -30.22 -13.18
N GLU A 217 -5.70 -29.30 -13.74
CA GLU A 217 -5.77 -27.92 -13.21
C GLU A 217 -6.33 -27.86 -11.78
N ALA A 218 -7.34 -28.67 -11.46
CA ALA A 218 -7.92 -28.76 -10.12
C ALA A 218 -6.94 -29.35 -9.08
N LEU A 219 -6.21 -30.42 -9.44
CA LEU A 219 -5.12 -30.97 -8.61
C LEU A 219 -4.00 -29.95 -8.43
N LEU A 220 -3.61 -29.25 -9.49
CA LEU A 220 -2.59 -28.20 -9.44
C LEU A 220 -2.99 -27.01 -8.57
N ALA A 221 -4.28 -26.67 -8.52
CA ALA A 221 -4.84 -25.63 -7.66
C ALA A 221 -4.91 -26.10 -6.19
N SER A 222 -5.28 -27.36 -5.95
CA SER A 222 -5.26 -27.98 -4.62
C SER A 222 -3.85 -28.00 -4.02
N ASP A 223 -2.84 -28.41 -4.80
CA ASP A 223 -1.45 -28.45 -4.34
C ASP A 223 -0.89 -27.04 -4.10
N GLN A 224 -1.31 -26.06 -4.92
CA GLN A 224 -1.01 -24.64 -4.67
C GLN A 224 -1.49 -24.18 -3.29
N ASN A 225 -2.72 -24.54 -2.91
CA ASN A 225 -3.30 -24.13 -1.64
C ASN A 225 -2.61 -24.78 -0.43
N LYS A 226 -2.13 -26.03 -0.58
CA LYS A 226 -1.39 -26.74 0.48
C LYS A 226 -0.01 -26.12 0.72
N GLU A 227 0.75 -25.83 -0.34
CA GLU A 227 2.09 -25.24 -0.21
C GLU A 227 2.06 -23.83 0.39
N ILE A 228 1.09 -22.98 -0.01
CA ILE A 228 0.97 -21.60 0.51
C ILE A 228 0.64 -21.60 2.02
N SER A 229 -0.10 -22.59 2.51
CA SER A 229 -0.54 -22.65 3.90
C SER A 229 0.59 -22.93 4.90
N ILE A 230 1.73 -23.44 4.43
CA ILE A 230 2.85 -23.86 5.29
C ILE A 230 3.76 -22.68 5.66
N LEU A 231 3.75 -21.59 4.89
CA LEU A 231 4.83 -20.59 4.93
C LEU A 231 4.44 -19.22 5.52
N GLY A 232 3.15 -18.96 5.71
CA GLY A 232 2.65 -17.66 6.19
C GLY A 232 1.72 -17.77 7.40
N SER A 233 1.50 -16.65 8.09
CA SER A 233 0.44 -16.63 9.12
C SER A 233 -0.92 -16.92 8.46
N GLU A 234 -1.70 -17.80 9.08
CA GLU A 234 -2.98 -18.29 8.54
C GLU A 234 -3.92 -17.14 8.12
N LYS A 235 -3.90 -16.02 8.85
CA LYS A 235 -4.69 -14.82 8.52
C LYS A 235 -4.27 -14.17 7.20
N VAL A 236 -2.98 -14.12 6.89
CA VAL A 236 -2.46 -13.51 5.65
C VAL A 236 -2.81 -14.39 4.46
N VAL A 237 -2.67 -15.72 4.61
CA VAL A 237 -3.04 -16.70 3.58
C VAL A 237 -4.54 -16.65 3.27
N ARG A 238 -5.41 -16.69 4.30
CA ARG A 238 -6.87 -16.57 4.11
C ARG A 238 -7.25 -15.26 3.41
N ARG A 239 -6.59 -14.15 3.74
CA ARG A 239 -6.82 -12.87 3.04
C ARG A 239 -6.38 -12.94 1.58
N PHE A 240 -5.23 -13.53 1.30
CA PHE A 240 -4.73 -13.70 -0.07
C PHE A 240 -5.73 -14.49 -0.95
N HIS A 241 -6.21 -15.64 -0.47
CA HIS A 241 -7.21 -16.43 -1.22
C HIS A 241 -8.51 -15.68 -1.43
N ARG A 242 -8.99 -14.94 -0.41
CA ARG A 242 -10.18 -14.10 -0.54
C ARG A 242 -10.00 -13.02 -1.60
N ASP A 243 -8.84 -12.35 -1.62
CA ASP A 243 -8.57 -11.29 -2.59
C ASP A 243 -8.53 -11.88 -4.02
N GLY A 244 -7.97 -13.08 -4.20
CA GLY A 244 -7.99 -13.81 -5.47
C GLY A 244 -9.40 -14.25 -5.90
N ALA A 245 -10.20 -14.77 -4.97
CA ALA A 245 -11.59 -15.16 -5.24
C ALA A 245 -12.46 -13.97 -5.66
N VAL A 246 -12.29 -12.81 -5.00
CA VAL A 246 -12.99 -11.57 -5.37
C VAL A 246 -12.64 -11.16 -6.81
N PHE A 247 -11.37 -11.21 -7.19
CA PHE A 247 -10.95 -10.86 -8.55
C PHE A 247 -11.44 -11.87 -9.60
N SER A 248 -11.36 -13.17 -9.30
CA SER A 248 -11.80 -14.24 -10.20
C SER A 248 -13.32 -14.24 -10.41
N ASN A 249 -14.11 -13.87 -9.40
CA ASN A 249 -15.57 -13.81 -9.51
C ASN A 249 -16.08 -12.51 -10.16
N ALA A 250 -15.22 -11.49 -10.30
CA ALA A 250 -15.57 -10.23 -10.93
C ALA A 250 -15.68 -10.37 -12.46
N ASN A 251 -16.62 -9.64 -13.07
CA ASN A 251 -16.73 -9.55 -14.53
C ASN A 251 -15.59 -8.71 -15.15
N LEU A 252 -15.48 -8.65 -16.49
CA LEU A 252 -14.37 -7.96 -17.16
C LEU A 252 -14.29 -6.47 -16.84
N GLU A 253 -15.43 -5.78 -16.72
CA GLU A 253 -15.48 -4.35 -16.40
C GLU A 253 -15.05 -4.11 -14.94
N GLU A 254 -15.54 -4.92 -14.01
CA GLU A 254 -15.16 -4.89 -12.60
C GLU A 254 -13.66 -5.16 -12.41
N ARG A 255 -13.10 -6.16 -13.12
CA ARG A 255 -11.65 -6.43 -13.10
C ARG A 255 -10.85 -5.24 -13.62
N ALA A 256 -11.31 -4.59 -14.69
CA ALA A 256 -10.64 -3.40 -15.22
C ALA A 256 -10.62 -2.26 -14.20
N LEU A 257 -11.76 -1.98 -13.56
CA LEU A 257 -11.89 -0.98 -12.50
C LEU A 257 -11.05 -1.34 -11.28
N HIS A 258 -10.98 -2.62 -10.92
CA HIS A 258 -10.14 -3.12 -9.82
C HIS A 258 -8.67 -2.82 -10.09
N VAL A 259 -8.14 -3.15 -11.28
CA VAL A 259 -6.74 -2.87 -11.65
C VAL A 259 -6.43 -1.37 -11.63
N VAL A 260 -7.31 -0.53 -12.17
CA VAL A 260 -7.16 0.95 -12.10
C VAL A 260 -7.13 1.42 -10.65
N GLY A 261 -8.07 0.94 -9.82
CA GLY A 261 -8.13 1.30 -8.41
C GLY A 261 -6.93 0.80 -7.60
N LEU A 262 -6.30 -0.32 -7.99
CA LEU A 262 -5.04 -0.79 -7.41
C LEU A 262 -3.89 0.17 -7.75
N GLU A 263 -3.77 0.59 -9.01
CA GLU A 263 -2.71 1.51 -9.46
C GLU A 263 -2.79 2.86 -8.72
N GLU A 264 -3.97 3.47 -8.65
CA GLU A 264 -4.18 4.74 -7.95
C GLU A 264 -3.88 4.62 -6.45
N ARG A 265 -4.33 3.54 -5.80
CA ARG A 265 -4.06 3.31 -4.38
C ARG A 265 -2.58 3.05 -4.12
N LEU A 266 -1.86 2.41 -5.05
CA LEU A 266 -0.43 2.19 -4.92
C LEU A 266 0.35 3.51 -4.98
N VAL A 267 0.04 4.36 -5.96
CA VAL A 267 0.67 5.69 -6.07
C VAL A 267 0.46 6.49 -4.79
N LYS A 268 -0.79 6.61 -4.32
CA LYS A 268 -1.10 7.29 -3.07
C LYS A 268 -0.38 6.69 -1.86
N ALA A 269 -0.26 5.37 -1.78
CA ALA A 269 0.42 4.68 -0.69
C ALA A 269 1.93 4.92 -0.68
N VAL A 270 2.56 4.93 -1.86
CA VAL A 270 3.99 5.25 -2.03
C VAL A 270 4.25 6.72 -1.68
N ASP A 271 3.45 7.64 -2.22
CA ASP A 271 3.60 9.09 -1.96
C ASP A 271 3.42 9.44 -0.48
N SER A 272 2.56 8.68 0.21
CA SER A 272 2.31 8.87 1.64
C SER A 272 3.22 8.02 2.55
N GLU A 273 4.18 7.28 1.98
CA GLU A 273 5.08 6.36 2.67
C GLU A 273 4.39 5.31 3.57
N PHE A 274 3.19 4.88 3.20
CA PHE A 274 2.46 3.83 3.94
C PHE A 274 2.86 2.44 3.46
N TRP A 275 4.04 1.96 3.87
CA TRP A 275 4.63 0.71 3.36
C TRP A 275 3.77 -0.54 3.58
N ASP A 276 3.09 -0.69 4.72
CA ASP A 276 2.13 -1.82 4.89
C ASP A 276 0.99 -1.78 3.87
N ARG A 277 0.59 -0.57 3.46
CA ARG A 277 -0.44 -0.41 2.45
C ARG A 277 0.10 -0.83 1.09
N VAL A 278 1.35 -0.50 0.77
CA VAL A 278 2.06 -1.00 -0.42
C VAL A 278 2.10 -2.53 -0.39
N CYS A 279 2.52 -3.16 0.72
CA CYS A 279 2.52 -4.62 0.85
C CYS A 279 1.13 -5.22 0.63
N SER A 280 0.09 -4.61 1.20
CA SER A 280 -1.28 -5.07 1.02
C SER A 280 -1.76 -4.97 -0.42
N LEU A 281 -1.35 -3.94 -1.17
CA LEU A 281 -1.75 -3.75 -2.57
C LEU A 281 -1.00 -4.69 -3.50
N ILE A 282 0.28 -4.96 -3.22
CA ILE A 282 1.06 -5.99 -3.93
C ILE A 282 0.41 -7.35 -3.71
N ARG A 283 0.02 -7.67 -2.47
CA ARG A 283 -0.69 -8.92 -2.16
C ARG A 283 -1.99 -9.07 -2.94
N GLU A 284 -2.81 -8.02 -2.95
CA GLU A 284 -4.08 -7.98 -3.70
C GLU A 284 -3.84 -8.15 -5.21
N ALA A 285 -2.80 -7.52 -5.76
CA ALA A 285 -2.43 -7.66 -7.16
C ALA A 285 -1.85 -9.04 -7.50
N ALA A 286 -1.04 -9.63 -6.61
CA ALA A 286 -0.46 -10.96 -6.78
C ALA A 286 -1.52 -12.06 -6.70
N ALA A 287 -2.56 -11.88 -5.88
CA ALA A 287 -3.71 -12.79 -5.83
C ALA A 287 -4.53 -12.81 -7.12
N ALA A 288 -4.47 -11.73 -7.91
CA ALA A 288 -5.10 -11.60 -9.22
C ALA A 288 -4.19 -12.03 -10.39
N LEU A 289 -2.95 -12.45 -10.11
CA LEU A 289 -1.96 -12.77 -11.12
C LEU A 289 -2.15 -14.19 -11.67
N ALA A 290 -2.21 -14.32 -12.98
CA ALA A 290 -2.27 -15.61 -13.67
C ALA A 290 -0.87 -16.15 -13.97
N ALA A 291 -0.75 -17.46 -14.20
CA ALA A 291 0.50 -18.10 -14.62
C ALA A 291 1.04 -17.49 -15.94
N PRO A 292 2.37 -17.52 -16.16
CA PRO A 292 2.93 -17.17 -17.46
C PRO A 292 2.35 -18.08 -18.56
N ARG A 293 2.05 -17.51 -19.72
CA ARG A 293 1.56 -18.24 -20.90
C ARG A 293 2.69 -18.36 -21.92
N GLN A 294 2.77 -19.46 -22.65
CA GLN A 294 3.74 -19.59 -23.73
C GLN A 294 3.31 -18.71 -24.90
N LYS A 295 4.27 -18.03 -25.55
CA LYS A 295 3.98 -17.27 -26.76
C LYS A 295 3.57 -18.24 -27.86
N VAL A 296 2.29 -18.25 -28.23
CA VAL A 296 1.80 -19.08 -29.34
C VAL A 296 2.53 -18.65 -30.60
N ALA A 297 3.21 -19.60 -31.26
CA ALA A 297 3.76 -19.37 -32.59
C ALA A 297 2.57 -19.04 -33.50
N LEU A 298 2.57 -17.84 -34.10
CA LEU A 298 1.51 -17.36 -34.99
C LEU A 298 1.42 -18.29 -36.21
N ASN A 299 0.69 -19.38 -36.08
CA ASN A 299 0.16 -20.14 -37.19
C ASN A 299 -1.31 -19.70 -37.33
N GLU A 300 -1.57 -18.97 -38.42
CA GLU A 300 -2.76 -18.15 -38.70
C GLU A 300 -4.05 -18.96 -38.92
N ALA A 301 -4.48 -19.77 -37.96
CA ALA A 301 -5.85 -20.29 -37.95
C ALA A 301 -6.76 -19.28 -37.23
N ALA A 302 -7.64 -18.63 -37.99
CA ALA A 302 -8.55 -17.60 -37.51
C ALA A 302 -9.50 -18.15 -36.42
N THR A 303 -9.19 -17.88 -35.15
CA THR A 303 -10.14 -18.05 -34.06
C THR A 303 -11.29 -17.04 -34.19
N PRO A 304 -12.51 -17.41 -33.77
CA PRO A 304 -13.66 -16.51 -33.80
C PRO A 304 -13.40 -15.25 -32.95
N MET A 305 -13.69 -14.09 -33.54
CA MET A 305 -13.31 -12.75 -33.08
C MET A 305 -13.67 -12.40 -31.62
N LEU A 306 -14.61 -13.12 -31.00
CA LEU A 306 -15.13 -12.82 -29.66
C LEU A 306 -14.22 -13.33 -28.53
N GLU A 307 -13.64 -14.53 -28.69
CA GLU A 307 -12.70 -15.09 -27.69
C GLU A 307 -11.38 -14.33 -27.71
N ASP A 308 -10.91 -13.97 -28.91
CA ASP A 308 -9.66 -13.24 -29.10
C ASP A 308 -9.70 -11.84 -28.44
N ALA A 309 -10.87 -11.18 -28.43
CA ALA A 309 -11.07 -9.92 -27.72
C ALA A 309 -10.98 -10.07 -26.20
N GLN A 310 -11.57 -11.14 -25.64
CA GLN A 310 -11.51 -11.44 -24.21
C GLN A 310 -10.09 -11.78 -23.77
N GLU A 311 -9.36 -12.55 -24.57
CA GLU A 311 -7.96 -12.89 -24.31
C GLU A 311 -7.05 -11.65 -24.34
N ARG A 312 -7.24 -10.76 -25.33
CA ARG A 312 -6.50 -9.49 -25.41
C ARG A 312 -6.75 -8.60 -24.19
N LEU A 313 -8.00 -8.52 -23.72
CA LEU A 313 -8.34 -7.78 -22.50
C LEU A 313 -7.70 -8.40 -21.26
N GLN A 314 -7.76 -9.73 -21.13
CA GLN A 314 -7.12 -10.45 -20.02
C GLN A 314 -5.60 -10.24 -20.03
N ALA A 315 -4.96 -10.32 -21.20
CA ALA A 315 -3.53 -10.06 -21.36
C ALA A 315 -3.15 -8.63 -20.94
N ASN A 316 -4.01 -7.65 -21.25
CA ASN A 316 -3.83 -6.26 -20.82
C ASN A 316 -3.85 -6.13 -19.28
N PHE A 317 -4.86 -6.72 -18.62
CA PHE A 317 -4.97 -6.69 -17.16
C PHE A 317 -3.75 -7.31 -16.48
N GLN A 318 -3.34 -8.50 -16.95
CA GLN A 318 -2.18 -9.20 -16.42
C GLN A 318 -0.88 -8.41 -16.61
N GLY A 319 -0.74 -7.72 -17.76
CA GLY A 319 0.39 -6.83 -18.02
C GLY A 319 0.47 -5.64 -17.07
N ARG A 320 -0.68 -5.09 -16.66
CA ARG A 320 -0.79 -3.99 -15.68
C ARG A 320 -0.53 -4.46 -14.26
N LEU A 321 -1.10 -5.59 -13.85
CA LEU A 321 -0.84 -6.21 -12.54
C LEU A 321 0.65 -6.47 -12.32
N ARG A 322 1.35 -7.06 -13.31
CA ARG A 322 2.81 -7.26 -13.22
C ARG A 322 3.58 -5.95 -13.08
N LYS A 323 3.23 -4.90 -13.85
CA LYS A 323 3.86 -3.58 -13.72
C LYS A 323 3.65 -2.99 -12.33
N LEU A 324 2.44 -3.13 -11.79
CA LEU A 324 2.09 -2.66 -10.45
C LEU A 324 2.90 -3.39 -9.38
N ILE A 325 2.98 -4.72 -9.44
CA ILE A 325 3.77 -5.54 -8.52
C ILE A 325 5.24 -5.13 -8.59
N CYS A 326 5.85 -5.10 -9.77
CA CYS A 326 7.25 -4.68 -9.95
C CYS A 326 7.50 -3.26 -9.44
N LYS A 327 6.56 -2.33 -9.66
CA LYS A 327 6.64 -0.96 -9.15
C LYS A 327 6.61 -0.96 -7.61
N GLY A 328 5.67 -1.69 -7.00
CA GLY A 328 5.55 -1.78 -5.55
C GLY A 328 6.78 -2.41 -4.90
N LEU A 329 7.26 -3.54 -5.43
CA LEU A 329 8.45 -4.23 -4.93
C LEU A 329 9.71 -3.36 -5.02
N ALA A 330 9.83 -2.51 -6.03
CA ALA A 330 10.96 -1.58 -6.17
C ALA A 330 11.06 -0.53 -5.05
N TYR A 331 9.97 -0.24 -4.34
CA TYR A 331 9.96 0.68 -3.19
C TYR A 331 10.12 -0.03 -1.84
N LEU A 332 10.04 -1.36 -1.83
CA LEU A 332 10.08 -2.15 -0.61
C LEU A 332 11.47 -2.72 -0.38
N ASP A 333 11.85 -2.77 0.89
CA ASP A 333 13.02 -3.50 1.33
C ASP A 333 12.60 -4.94 1.65
N LEU A 334 12.81 -5.85 0.70
CA LEU A 334 12.45 -7.26 0.88
C LEU A 334 13.37 -7.99 1.89
N SER A 335 14.47 -7.35 2.33
CA SER A 335 15.30 -7.86 3.42
C SER A 335 14.70 -7.57 4.80
N ASP A 336 13.80 -6.58 4.91
CA ASP A 336 13.09 -6.32 6.16
C ASP A 336 12.15 -7.48 6.49
N VAL A 337 12.43 -8.17 7.60
CA VAL A 337 11.67 -9.37 8.04
C VAL A 337 10.17 -9.09 8.14
N GLY A 338 9.76 -7.88 8.56
CA GLY A 338 8.36 -7.51 8.64
C GLY A 338 7.70 -7.40 7.25
N THR A 339 8.39 -6.77 6.30
CA THR A 339 7.96 -6.64 4.91
C THR A 339 7.93 -8.00 4.22
N ALA A 340 9.00 -8.79 4.36
CA ALA A 340 9.09 -10.15 3.84
C ALA A 340 7.96 -11.03 4.39
N SER A 341 7.74 -11.04 5.70
CA SER A 341 6.66 -11.80 6.34
C SER A 341 5.26 -11.38 5.85
N GLN A 342 5.03 -10.09 5.62
CA GLN A 342 3.75 -9.60 5.09
C GLN A 342 3.50 -10.00 3.63
N LEU A 343 4.56 -10.13 2.84
CA LEU A 343 4.53 -10.46 1.42
C LEU A 343 4.77 -11.94 1.12
N GLU A 344 5.20 -12.72 2.10
CA GLU A 344 5.64 -14.12 1.94
C GLU A 344 4.64 -14.92 1.08
N PRO A 345 3.32 -14.95 1.36
CA PRO A 345 2.41 -15.75 0.55
C PRO A 345 2.35 -15.30 -0.91
N SER A 346 2.47 -13.99 -1.15
CA SER A 346 2.47 -13.42 -2.49
C SER A 346 3.77 -13.74 -3.24
N LEU A 347 4.92 -13.64 -2.57
CA LEU A 347 6.22 -13.96 -3.16
C LEU A 347 6.30 -15.46 -3.49
N SER A 348 5.83 -16.32 -2.59
CA SER A 348 5.79 -17.77 -2.77
C SER A 348 4.90 -18.18 -3.94
N VAL A 349 3.71 -17.58 -4.08
CA VAL A 349 2.85 -17.82 -5.25
C VAL A 349 3.53 -17.39 -6.55
N MET A 350 4.12 -16.19 -6.59
CA MET A 350 4.78 -15.72 -7.80
C MET A 350 5.99 -16.58 -8.19
N LYS A 351 6.77 -17.08 -7.20
CA LYS A 351 7.84 -18.05 -7.43
C LYS A 351 7.28 -19.34 -8.02
N LEU A 352 6.24 -19.90 -7.41
CA LEU A 352 5.62 -21.14 -7.86
C LEU A 352 5.07 -21.03 -9.29
N LEU A 353 4.43 -19.90 -9.64
CA LEU A 353 3.96 -19.64 -11.01
C LEU A 353 5.11 -19.63 -12.03
N ILE A 354 6.26 -19.05 -11.67
CA ILE A 354 7.44 -19.00 -12.54
C ILE A 354 8.09 -20.38 -12.66
N GLU A 355 8.29 -21.09 -11.55
CA GLU A 355 8.91 -22.42 -11.55
C GLU A 355 8.06 -23.45 -12.31
N ARG A 356 6.74 -23.44 -12.13
CA ARG A 356 5.83 -24.31 -12.91
C ARG A 356 5.91 -24.03 -14.41
N PHE A 357 6.08 -22.77 -14.81
CA PHE A 357 6.26 -22.43 -16.21
C PHE A 357 7.62 -22.93 -16.75
N LYS A 358 8.69 -22.81 -15.96
CA LYS A 358 10.04 -23.29 -16.33
C LYS A 358 10.11 -24.79 -16.61
N VAL A 359 9.28 -25.59 -15.94
CA VAL A 359 9.16 -27.04 -16.21
C VAL A 359 8.66 -27.30 -17.65
N ARG A 360 7.84 -26.40 -18.20
CA ARG A 360 7.24 -26.55 -19.54
C ARG A 360 8.04 -25.86 -20.65
N GLY A 361 8.90 -24.91 -20.32
CA GLY A 361 9.67 -24.14 -21.30
C GLY A 361 10.52 -23.04 -20.68
N LYS A 362 11.16 -22.22 -21.52
CA LYS A 362 12.03 -21.11 -21.06
C LYS A 362 11.20 -19.86 -20.75
N LEU A 363 11.49 -19.16 -19.66
CA LEU A 363 10.72 -17.96 -19.25
C LEU A 363 10.81 -16.83 -20.30
N GLU A 364 11.88 -16.81 -21.09
CA GLU A 364 12.12 -15.94 -22.25
C GLU A 364 11.09 -16.14 -23.36
N GLU A 365 10.48 -17.32 -23.45
CA GLU A 365 9.45 -17.68 -24.42
C GLU A 365 8.03 -17.38 -23.91
N ALA A 366 7.91 -16.90 -22.66
CA ALA A 366 6.63 -16.50 -22.10
C ALA A 366 6.07 -15.23 -22.78
N GLN A 367 4.75 -15.15 -22.89
CA GLN A 367 4.05 -13.91 -23.15
C GLN A 367 4.39 -12.91 -22.05
N ALA A 368 4.85 -11.72 -22.45
CA ALA A 368 5.41 -10.71 -21.55
C ALA A 368 6.65 -11.18 -20.77
N ALA A 369 7.52 -12.00 -21.38
CA ALA A 369 8.79 -12.47 -20.82
C ALA A 369 9.58 -11.39 -20.05
N LYS A 370 9.73 -10.18 -20.62
CA LYS A 370 10.43 -9.07 -19.95
C LYS A 370 9.87 -8.72 -18.57
N GLN A 371 8.54 -8.78 -18.39
CA GLN A 371 7.90 -8.50 -17.11
C GLN A 371 8.08 -9.65 -16.12
N TRP A 372 8.01 -10.89 -16.58
CA TRP A 372 8.22 -12.07 -15.76
C TRP A 372 9.67 -12.22 -15.31
N LEU A 373 10.64 -11.99 -16.19
CA LEU A 373 12.07 -11.97 -15.86
C LEU A 373 12.38 -10.87 -14.83
N ARG A 374 11.80 -9.67 -15.00
CA ARG A 374 11.93 -8.60 -14.02
C ARG A 374 11.34 -8.98 -12.66
N LEU A 375 10.18 -9.64 -12.65
CA LEU A 375 9.57 -10.13 -11.42
C LEU A 375 10.43 -11.22 -10.77
N GLN A 376 10.96 -12.15 -11.56
CA GLN A 376 11.91 -13.17 -11.11
C GLN A 376 13.12 -12.54 -10.43
N GLY A 377 13.68 -11.46 -11.00
CA GLY A 377 14.79 -10.71 -10.42
C GLY A 377 14.52 -10.21 -9.00
N PHE A 378 13.29 -9.76 -8.70
CA PHE A 378 12.91 -9.39 -7.32
C PHE A 378 12.77 -10.60 -6.38
N LEU A 379 12.46 -11.78 -6.92
CA LEU A 379 12.17 -12.99 -6.15
C LEU A 379 13.43 -13.80 -5.83
N THR A 380 14.46 -13.68 -6.67
CA THR A 380 15.78 -14.26 -6.46
C THR A 380 16.63 -13.29 -5.64
N ALA A 381 17.00 -13.68 -4.42
CA ALA A 381 17.70 -12.82 -3.45
C ALA A 381 19.00 -12.19 -3.96
N GLU A 382 19.59 -12.76 -5.02
CA GLU A 382 20.84 -12.31 -5.62
C GLU A 382 20.71 -11.07 -6.52
N ALA A 383 19.50 -10.72 -7.00
CA ALA A 383 19.35 -9.70 -8.04
C ALA A 383 18.92 -8.30 -7.56
N THR A 384 18.71 -8.08 -6.25
CA THR A 384 18.25 -6.79 -5.73
C THR A 384 19.24 -5.65 -6.07
N THR A 385 20.54 -5.95 -6.10
CA THR A 385 21.59 -4.97 -6.42
C THR A 385 21.67 -4.63 -7.91
N GLN A 386 21.36 -5.56 -8.82
CA GLN A 386 21.40 -5.34 -10.28
C GLN A 386 20.07 -4.82 -10.85
N ALA A 387 18.92 -5.18 -10.26
CA ALA A 387 17.60 -4.77 -10.77
C ALA A 387 17.33 -3.26 -10.62
N GLN A 388 17.97 -2.58 -9.66
CA GLN A 388 17.93 -1.12 -9.53
C GLN A 388 18.89 -0.42 -10.50
N ALA A 389 20.08 -0.96 -10.76
CA ALA A 389 21.00 -0.42 -11.76
C ALA A 389 20.39 -0.50 -13.19
N SER A 390 19.68 -1.59 -13.50
CA SER A 390 18.93 -1.75 -14.75
C SER A 390 17.64 -0.90 -14.81
N LEU A 391 17.19 -0.32 -13.68
CA LEU A 391 16.08 0.64 -13.66
C LEU A 391 16.52 2.01 -14.17
N GLU A 392 17.81 2.36 -14.01
CA GLU A 392 18.41 3.60 -14.54
C GLU A 392 18.94 3.43 -15.97
N SER A 393 19.37 2.23 -16.37
CA SER A 393 19.84 1.96 -17.74
C SER A 393 18.71 1.74 -18.75
N LEU A 394 17.46 1.57 -18.30
CA LEU A 394 16.27 1.59 -19.13
C LEU A 394 15.59 2.95 -19.00
N GLN A 395 16.26 3.98 -19.51
CA GLN A 395 15.51 5.10 -20.07
C GLN A 395 14.63 4.58 -21.22
N PRO A 396 13.42 5.14 -21.40
CA PRO A 396 12.54 4.72 -22.47
C PRO A 396 13.21 5.09 -23.81
N GLU A 397 13.70 4.09 -24.53
CA GLU A 397 13.77 4.12 -25.99
C GLU A 397 12.31 4.30 -26.48
N GLY A 398 11.84 5.55 -26.47
CA GLY A 398 10.45 5.94 -26.59
C GLY A 398 10.06 7.15 -25.70
N SER A 399 10.71 8.29 -25.93
CA SER A 399 10.35 9.68 -25.56
C SER A 399 8.90 9.91 -25.08
N CYS A 400 8.71 10.42 -23.85
CA CYS A 400 7.43 11.07 -23.48
C CYS A 400 7.43 12.02 -22.26
N VAL A 401 8.55 12.57 -21.73
CA VAL A 401 8.40 13.46 -20.54
C VAL A 401 9.20 14.77 -20.52
N ARG A 402 10.20 15.04 -21.38
CA ARG A 402 10.94 16.30 -21.26
C ARG A 402 11.41 16.90 -22.59
N GLU A 403 10.46 17.28 -23.45
CA GLU A 403 10.65 18.33 -24.45
C GLU A 403 9.29 18.87 -24.97
N LEU A 404 8.41 19.26 -24.05
CA LEU A 404 7.09 19.83 -24.36
C LEU A 404 6.86 21.15 -23.61
N ALA A 405 7.75 22.11 -23.86
CA ALA A 405 7.44 23.52 -23.58
C ALA A 405 7.37 24.38 -24.86
N GLN A 406 7.95 23.95 -25.98
CA GLN A 406 8.00 24.78 -27.19
C GLN A 406 8.05 23.91 -28.45
N THR A 407 6.91 23.32 -28.84
CA THR A 407 6.46 23.20 -30.24
C THR A 407 5.12 22.47 -30.24
N ALA A 408 4.09 23.23 -30.60
CA ALA A 408 2.79 22.71 -30.95
C ALA A 408 2.90 21.85 -32.22
N GLU A 409 2.11 20.76 -32.24
CA GLU A 409 1.33 20.23 -33.38
C GLU A 409 1.38 18.68 -33.47
N GLY A 410 0.25 18.05 -33.09
CA GLY A 410 -0.17 16.80 -33.70
C GLY A 410 0.33 15.47 -33.09
N LYS A 411 -0.12 15.13 -31.88
CA LYS A 411 -0.27 13.69 -31.52
C LYS A 411 -1.43 13.47 -30.57
N THR A 412 -2.60 13.24 -31.16
CA THR A 412 -3.82 12.75 -30.50
C THR A 412 -3.57 11.32 -30.00
N THR A 413 -3.52 11.14 -28.69
CA THR A 413 -3.74 9.82 -28.07
C THR A 413 -5.14 9.36 -28.46
N LEU A 414 -5.25 8.14 -29.01
CA LEU A 414 -6.52 7.54 -29.41
C LEU A 414 -7.41 7.32 -28.19
N THR A 415 -8.16 8.35 -27.83
CA THR A 415 -9.34 8.27 -26.98
C THR A 415 -10.39 7.51 -27.76
N GLY A 416 -10.86 6.37 -27.23
CA GLY A 416 -12.08 5.77 -27.76
C GLY A 416 -13.18 6.83 -27.86
N PRO A 417 -14.03 6.79 -28.91
CA PRO A 417 -14.97 7.87 -29.24
C PRO A 417 -15.92 8.26 -28.09
N ASP A 418 -16.06 7.38 -27.10
CA ASP A 418 -16.98 7.55 -25.98
C ASP A 418 -16.36 8.21 -24.74
N LYS A 419 -15.14 8.75 -24.77
CA LYS A 419 -14.53 9.40 -23.59
C LYS A 419 -14.58 10.91 -23.68
N ALA A 420 -14.83 11.56 -22.54
CA ALA A 420 -14.62 12.99 -22.41
C ALA A 420 -13.14 13.32 -22.71
N SER A 421 -12.91 14.42 -23.42
CA SER A 421 -11.58 14.80 -23.87
C SER A 421 -11.34 16.29 -23.69
N VAL A 422 -10.06 16.65 -23.55
CA VAL A 422 -9.59 18.04 -23.58
C VAL A 422 -8.60 18.12 -24.73
N ILE A 423 -8.98 18.75 -25.83
CA ILE A 423 -8.15 18.88 -27.02
C ILE A 423 -7.89 20.36 -27.25
N ARG A 424 -6.62 20.77 -27.26
CA ARG A 424 -6.19 22.17 -27.47
C ARG A 424 -6.90 23.16 -26.53
N GLY A 425 -7.05 22.79 -25.26
CA GLY A 425 -7.72 23.62 -24.26
C GLY A 425 -9.24 23.72 -24.43
N VAL A 426 -9.85 22.90 -25.31
CA VAL A 426 -11.30 22.81 -25.46
C VAL A 426 -11.77 21.49 -24.86
N TYR A 427 -12.72 21.57 -23.94
CA TYR A 427 -13.34 20.43 -23.30
C TYR A 427 -14.55 19.94 -24.09
N THR A 428 -14.56 18.64 -24.38
CA THR A 428 -15.64 17.93 -25.02
C THR A 428 -16.11 16.80 -24.09
N PRO A 429 -17.36 16.82 -23.60
CA PRO A 429 -17.89 15.78 -22.72
C PRO A 429 -18.04 14.45 -23.48
N ASN A 430 -18.22 13.36 -22.73
CA ASN A 430 -18.50 12.03 -23.29
C ASN A 430 -19.76 12.04 -24.19
N ILE A 431 -19.76 11.28 -25.29
CA ILE A 431 -20.89 11.13 -26.22
C ILE A 431 -22.23 10.81 -25.54
N LYS A 432 -22.23 10.02 -24.45
CA LYS A 432 -23.42 9.72 -23.64
C LYS A 432 -24.01 10.96 -22.96
N LEU A 433 -23.18 11.94 -22.63
CA LEU A 433 -23.64 13.21 -22.07
C LEU A 433 -24.10 14.14 -23.19
N GLN A 434 -23.40 14.14 -24.31
CA GLN A 434 -23.79 14.91 -25.50
C GLN A 434 -25.17 14.48 -26.03
N SER A 435 -25.52 13.20 -25.93
CA SER A 435 -26.82 12.67 -26.34
C SER A 435 -27.97 12.96 -25.35
N SER A 436 -27.68 13.56 -24.19
CA SER A 436 -28.73 13.95 -23.24
C SER A 436 -29.49 15.18 -23.76
N PRO A 437 -30.84 15.17 -23.78
CA PRO A 437 -31.63 16.29 -24.28
C PRO A 437 -31.52 17.56 -23.42
N LEU A 438 -31.00 17.42 -22.18
CA LEU A 438 -30.76 18.55 -21.28
C LEU A 438 -29.40 19.23 -21.55
N VAL A 439 -28.50 18.53 -22.23
CA VAL A 439 -27.15 19.02 -22.56
C VAL A 439 -27.21 19.65 -23.95
N GLN A 440 -26.71 20.87 -24.07
CA GLN A 440 -26.69 21.61 -25.32
C GLN A 440 -25.29 22.17 -25.56
N ASN A 441 -24.82 22.08 -26.81
CA ASN A 441 -23.68 22.83 -27.26
C ASN A 441 -24.17 24.22 -27.69
N THR A 442 -23.78 25.26 -26.96
CA THR A 442 -24.25 26.63 -27.22
C THR A 442 -23.49 27.32 -28.35
N GLY A 443 -22.38 26.75 -28.81
CA GLY A 443 -21.43 27.40 -29.70
C GLY A 443 -20.71 28.61 -29.10
N ARG A 444 -21.00 28.98 -27.84
CA ARG A 444 -20.32 30.05 -27.10
C ARG A 444 -19.41 29.43 -26.05
N ASP A 445 -18.13 29.73 -26.12
CA ASP A 445 -17.15 29.20 -25.17
C ASP A 445 -17.31 29.88 -23.81
N VAL A 446 -17.53 29.08 -22.77
CA VAL A 446 -17.37 29.48 -21.37
C VAL A 446 -15.92 29.18 -20.97
N ILE A 447 -15.20 30.21 -20.51
CA ILE A 447 -13.85 30.04 -19.98
C ILE A 447 -13.97 29.49 -18.56
N LEU A 448 -13.26 28.39 -18.32
CA LEU A 448 -13.14 27.70 -17.05
C LEU A 448 -11.71 27.86 -16.56
N THR A 449 -11.52 28.31 -15.33
CA THR A 449 -10.22 28.51 -14.71
C THR A 449 -10.02 27.49 -13.59
N CYS A 450 -8.84 26.87 -13.51
CA CYS A 450 -8.51 25.99 -12.40
C CYS A 450 -8.32 26.79 -11.10
N ASP A 451 -9.07 26.43 -10.05
CA ASP A 451 -9.05 27.10 -8.74
C ASP A 451 -7.69 27.07 -8.00
N LYS A 452 -6.77 26.17 -8.38
CA LYS A 452 -5.45 26.03 -7.75
C LYS A 452 -4.31 26.66 -8.51
N CYS A 453 -4.30 26.54 -9.84
CA CYS A 453 -3.14 26.92 -10.65
C CYS A 453 -3.47 27.89 -11.79
N GLY A 454 -4.72 28.34 -11.91
CA GLY A 454 -5.12 29.34 -12.89
C GLY A 454 -5.17 28.88 -14.34
N VAL A 455 -4.87 27.62 -14.64
CA VAL A 455 -4.93 27.07 -16.02
C VAL A 455 -6.34 27.20 -16.56
N GLU A 456 -6.45 27.69 -17.80
CA GLU A 456 -7.72 27.92 -18.47
C GLU A 456 -8.11 26.77 -19.41
N LEU A 457 -9.41 26.56 -19.53
CA LEU A 457 -10.06 25.55 -20.36
C LEU A 457 -11.36 26.14 -20.92
N LYS A 458 -11.67 25.92 -22.18
CA LYS A 458 -12.92 26.36 -22.81
C LYS A 458 -13.93 25.22 -22.84
N SER A 459 -15.20 25.52 -22.55
CA SER A 459 -16.30 24.58 -22.71
C SER A 459 -17.48 25.28 -23.37
N SER A 460 -17.95 24.78 -24.51
CA SER A 460 -19.17 25.26 -25.16
C SER A 460 -20.42 24.48 -24.74
N TRP A 461 -20.25 23.52 -23.83
CA TRP A 461 -21.28 22.57 -23.41
C TRP A 461 -21.92 23.00 -22.09
N VAL A 462 -23.24 23.18 -22.13
CA VAL A 462 -24.04 23.57 -20.96
C VAL A 462 -25.15 22.57 -20.70
N LEU A 463 -25.60 22.52 -19.45
CA LEU A 463 -26.74 21.73 -19.01
C LEU A 463 -27.86 22.66 -18.53
N GLY A 464 -29.04 22.54 -19.13
CA GLY A 464 -30.23 23.30 -18.75
C GLY A 464 -31.13 22.51 -17.80
N ILE A 465 -31.31 23.00 -16.56
CA ILE A 465 -32.23 22.40 -15.58
C ILE A 465 -33.09 23.48 -14.94
N ARG A 466 -34.42 23.39 -15.13
CA ARG A 466 -35.40 24.29 -14.49
C ARG A 466 -35.08 25.78 -14.69
N GLY A 467 -34.72 26.16 -15.92
CA GLY A 467 -34.36 27.53 -16.27
C GLY A 467 -32.98 28.00 -15.79
N LYS A 468 -32.21 27.13 -15.10
CA LYS A 468 -30.81 27.40 -14.75
C LYS A 468 -29.88 26.71 -15.75
N VAL A 469 -28.82 27.40 -16.12
CA VAL A 469 -27.78 26.91 -17.05
C VAL A 469 -26.51 26.65 -16.26
N PHE A 470 -25.91 25.48 -16.45
CA PHE A 470 -24.66 25.07 -15.81
C PHE A 470 -23.61 24.79 -16.88
N SER A 471 -22.37 25.25 -16.71
CA SER A 471 -21.28 24.88 -17.62
C SER A 471 -20.73 23.51 -17.25
N LEU A 472 -20.61 22.60 -18.22
CA LEU A 472 -20.01 21.28 -17.97
C LEU A 472 -18.49 21.41 -17.83
N THR A 473 -17.95 20.72 -16.82
CA THR A 473 -16.51 20.67 -16.49
C THR A 473 -16.02 19.24 -16.34
N PRO A 474 -14.72 18.94 -16.59
CA PRO A 474 -14.15 17.61 -16.37
C PRO A 474 -14.34 17.09 -14.93
N GLN A 475 -14.75 15.84 -14.76
CA GLN A 475 -15.07 15.21 -13.47
C GLN A 475 -13.90 15.25 -12.49
N ASN A 476 -12.69 15.05 -13.01
CA ASN A 476 -11.47 14.99 -12.20
C ASN A 476 -10.74 16.35 -12.11
N GLY A 477 -11.36 17.42 -12.62
CA GLY A 477 -10.74 18.74 -12.64
C GLY A 477 -9.42 18.77 -13.43
N HIS A 478 -8.48 19.59 -12.98
CA HIS A 478 -7.14 19.69 -13.56
C HIS A 478 -6.22 18.64 -12.94
N LEU A 479 -5.97 17.54 -13.67
CA LEU A 479 -5.20 16.38 -13.19
C LEU A 479 -3.83 16.72 -12.57
N PRO A 480 -2.99 17.61 -13.13
CA PRO A 480 -1.68 17.92 -12.58
C PRO A 480 -1.70 18.49 -11.15
N CYS A 481 -2.68 19.32 -10.79
CA CYS A 481 -2.76 19.94 -9.46
C CYS A 481 -3.94 19.44 -8.61
N GLY A 482 -4.82 18.62 -9.19
CA GLY A 482 -6.07 18.17 -8.58
C GLY A 482 -7.01 19.31 -8.21
N GLY A 483 -6.95 20.44 -8.91
CA GLY A 483 -7.85 21.59 -8.73
C GLY A 483 -9.14 21.41 -9.52
N LYS A 484 -10.21 22.12 -9.14
CA LYS A 484 -11.48 22.11 -9.87
C LYS A 484 -11.50 23.24 -10.88
N TYR A 485 -12.17 23.01 -12.01
CA TYR A 485 -12.45 24.06 -12.98
C TYR A 485 -13.70 24.82 -12.57
N VAL A 486 -13.58 26.15 -12.48
CA VAL A 486 -14.68 27.07 -12.18
C VAL A 486 -14.84 28.07 -13.34
N PRO A 487 -16.07 28.33 -13.82
CA PRO A 487 -16.31 29.37 -14.82
C PRO A 487 -15.81 30.73 -14.35
N THR A 488 -15.15 31.47 -15.24
CA THR A 488 -14.71 32.83 -14.97
C THR A 488 -15.90 33.80 -14.86
N ASP A 489 -16.99 33.52 -15.58
CA ASP A 489 -18.26 34.23 -15.42
C ASP A 489 -19.04 33.68 -14.21
N ALA A 490 -19.08 34.47 -13.13
CA ALA A 490 -19.77 34.14 -11.89
C ALA A 490 -21.28 33.86 -12.05
N LYS A 491 -21.89 34.25 -13.19
CA LYS A 491 -23.32 34.00 -13.46
C LYS A 491 -23.63 32.55 -13.84
N ILE A 492 -22.66 31.80 -14.36
CA ILE A 492 -22.85 30.43 -14.81
C ILE A 492 -22.15 29.48 -13.83
N PRO A 493 -22.89 28.70 -13.01
CA PRO A 493 -22.26 27.72 -12.12
C PRO A 493 -21.61 26.56 -12.89
N ALA A 494 -20.52 26.02 -12.32
CA ALA A 494 -19.86 24.81 -12.79
C ALA A 494 -20.66 23.56 -12.43
N LEU A 495 -20.67 22.56 -13.32
CA LEU A 495 -21.13 21.21 -12.99
C LEU A 495 -20.19 20.16 -13.59
N ALA A 496 -19.70 19.25 -12.75
CA ALA A 496 -18.89 18.12 -13.18
C ALA A 496 -19.69 17.18 -14.10
N ASP A 497 -19.05 16.67 -15.14
CA ASP A 497 -19.60 15.75 -16.15
C ASP A 497 -19.84 14.32 -15.65
N ASN A 498 -20.40 14.20 -14.45
CA ASN A 498 -20.75 12.93 -13.84
C ASN A 498 -22.16 12.50 -14.30
N PRO A 499 -22.32 11.30 -14.90
CA PRO A 499 -23.63 10.78 -15.33
C PRO A 499 -24.70 10.79 -14.23
N VAL A 500 -24.30 10.61 -12.97
CA VAL A 500 -25.22 10.60 -11.81
C VAL A 500 -25.89 11.96 -11.59
N TYR A 501 -25.27 13.06 -12.02
CA TYR A 501 -25.87 14.40 -11.95
C TYR A 501 -26.80 14.70 -13.13
N LEU A 502 -26.64 13.98 -14.23
CA LEU A 502 -27.38 14.16 -15.47
C LEU A 502 -28.63 13.27 -15.55
N ASP A 503 -28.73 12.28 -14.66
CA ASP A 503 -29.89 11.43 -14.48
C ASP A 503 -31.04 12.20 -13.79
N ILE A 504 -31.64 13.12 -14.54
CA ILE A 504 -32.73 13.99 -14.12
C ILE A 504 -34.01 13.51 -14.79
N CYS A 505 -35.01 13.18 -13.97
CA CYS A 505 -36.30 12.75 -14.48
C CYS A 505 -37.13 13.92 -15.05
N PRO A 506 -38.24 13.63 -15.77
CA PRO A 506 -39.16 14.66 -16.28
C PRO A 506 -39.72 15.61 -15.21
N HIS A 507 -39.73 15.20 -13.94
CA HIS A 507 -40.14 16.04 -12.81
C HIS A 507 -39.05 17.03 -12.34
N GLY A 508 -37.90 17.07 -13.02
CA GLY A 508 -36.76 17.95 -12.75
C GLY A 508 -35.98 17.63 -11.47
N GLY A 509 -36.18 16.45 -10.87
CA GLY A 509 -35.36 15.92 -9.78
C GLY A 509 -34.44 14.81 -10.28
N ARG A 510 -33.40 14.45 -9.51
CA ARG A 510 -32.58 13.27 -9.81
C ARG A 510 -33.47 12.03 -9.82
N SER A 511 -33.40 11.19 -10.86
CA SER A 511 -34.35 10.07 -11.05
C SER A 511 -34.37 9.15 -9.82
N TRP A 512 -33.20 8.83 -9.27
CA TRP A 512 -33.03 7.99 -8.08
C TRP A 512 -33.54 8.62 -6.77
N GLN A 513 -33.78 9.93 -6.73
CA GLN A 513 -34.37 10.66 -5.59
C GLN A 513 -35.81 11.11 -5.83
N CYS A 514 -36.34 10.93 -7.03
CA CYS A 514 -37.63 11.48 -7.38
C CYS A 514 -38.76 10.62 -6.83
N VAL A 515 -39.53 11.19 -5.89
CA VAL A 515 -40.71 10.54 -5.28
C VAL A 515 -41.74 10.16 -6.35
N LYS A 516 -41.98 11.03 -7.33
CA LYS A 516 -42.95 10.80 -8.41
C LYS A 516 -42.53 9.67 -9.36
N CYS A 517 -41.23 9.48 -9.56
CA CYS A 517 -40.71 8.38 -10.38
C CYS A 517 -40.51 7.08 -9.57
N GLY A 518 -40.73 7.09 -8.25
CA GLY A 518 -40.40 5.95 -7.40
C GLY A 518 -38.91 5.59 -7.42
N GLY A 519 -38.02 6.59 -7.52
CA GLY A 519 -36.58 6.38 -7.66
C GLY A 519 -35.98 5.43 -6.62
N GLY A 520 -34.82 4.82 -6.89
CA GLY A 520 -34.26 3.75 -6.05
C GLY A 520 -34.06 4.08 -4.56
N ARG A 521 -34.00 5.37 -4.18
CA ARG A 521 -33.97 5.81 -2.77
C ARG A 521 -35.33 6.13 -2.17
N ILE A 522 -36.42 5.87 -2.88
CA ILE A 522 -37.79 6.00 -2.38
C ILE A 522 -38.21 4.63 -1.84
N CYS A 523 -38.79 4.60 -0.64
CA CYS A 523 -39.32 3.38 -0.04
C CYS A 523 -40.77 3.13 -0.50
N ALA A 524 -41.31 1.96 -0.15
CA ALA A 524 -42.72 1.62 -0.39
C ALA A 524 -43.70 2.66 0.19
N HIS A 525 -43.30 3.37 1.25
CA HIS A 525 -44.07 4.45 1.87
C HIS A 525 -44.00 5.79 1.11
N LYS A 526 -43.48 5.83 -0.12
CA LYS A 526 -43.33 7.05 -0.95
C LYS A 526 -42.52 8.17 -0.28
N LYS A 527 -41.62 7.83 0.64
CA LYS A 527 -40.66 8.74 1.30
C LYS A 527 -39.23 8.33 0.92
N ARG A 528 -38.27 9.24 1.05
CA ARG A 528 -36.85 8.89 0.88
C ARG A 528 -36.45 7.93 2.00
N ARG A 529 -35.75 6.84 1.70
CA ARG A 529 -35.38 5.76 2.64
C ARG A 529 -34.63 6.29 3.87
N ASP A 530 -33.74 7.26 3.67
CA ASP A 530 -32.97 7.95 4.72
C ASP A 530 -33.81 8.85 5.64
N CYS A 531 -34.99 9.28 5.18
CA CYS A 531 -35.92 10.12 5.93
C CYS A 531 -37.19 9.37 6.38
N CYS A 532 -37.36 8.11 6.02
CA CYS A 532 -38.56 7.35 6.34
C CYS A 532 -38.44 6.72 7.73
N LEU A 533 -39.24 7.17 8.69
CA LEU A 533 -39.26 6.63 10.06
C LEU A 533 -39.72 5.17 10.16
N LEU A 534 -40.38 4.64 9.13
CA LEU A 534 -40.79 3.24 9.07
C LEU A 534 -39.71 2.33 8.47
N CYS A 535 -38.69 2.91 7.81
CA CYS A 535 -37.55 2.16 7.24
C CYS A 535 -36.28 2.29 8.08
N LYS A 536 -36.26 3.23 9.02
CA LYS A 536 -35.31 3.25 10.12
C LYS A 536 -35.81 2.32 11.20
#